data_AF-A0A2W1TMI6-F1
#
_entry.id   AF-A0A2W1TMI6-F1
#
_cell.length_a   1.000
_cell.length_b   1.000
_cell.length_c   1.000
_cell.angle_alpha   90.00
_cell.angle_beta   90.00
_cell.angle_gamma   90.00
#
_symmetry.space_group_name_H-M   'P 1'
#
loop_
_entity.id
_entity.type
_entity.pdbx_description
1 polymer ?
#
loop_
_entity_poly.entity_id
_entity_poly.type
_entity_poly.pdbx_seq_one_letter_code
_entity_poly.pdbx_strand_id
1 'polypeptide(L)'
;MSPNDSTAHGLATMASAGFEFGSTAEQVAHDVRTMWEHLGRPDGAFEAAAAAIAVLPQRPEVPVALQARRREFEEAVGINPVEVELAAALAARELLETMARTCGTR
;
A
#
# COMPACT_ATOMS: atom_id res chain seq x y z
N MET A 1 6.24 -10.02 -13.83
CA MET A 1 5.20 -10.52 -12.91
C MET A 1 3.89 -9.77 -13.16
N SER A 2 2.72 -10.38 -12.94
CA SER A 2 1.42 -9.70 -13.10
C SER A 2 0.98 -9.01 -11.80
N PRO A 3 0.23 -7.89 -11.85
CA PRO A 3 -0.35 -7.27 -10.66
C PRO A 3 -1.29 -8.22 -9.88
N ASN A 4 -1.90 -9.20 -10.56
CA ASN A 4 -2.78 -10.20 -9.94
C ASN A 4 -2.02 -11.34 -9.24
N ASP A 5 -0.68 -11.32 -9.26
CA ASP A 5 0.14 -12.28 -8.54
C ASP A 5 -0.06 -12.11 -7.02
N SER A 6 -0.17 -13.22 -6.28
CA SER A 6 -0.32 -13.20 -4.82
C SER A 6 0.86 -12.53 -4.12
N THR A 7 2.06 -12.65 -4.69
CA THR A 7 3.27 -12.00 -4.20
C THR A 7 3.17 -10.49 -4.35
N ALA A 8 2.76 -10.03 -5.54
CA ALA A 8 2.55 -8.61 -5.82
C ALA A 8 1.51 -8.01 -4.88
N HIS A 9 0.38 -8.70 -4.69
CA HIS A 9 -0.67 -8.31 -3.74
C HIS A 9 -0.18 -8.27 -2.29
N GLY A 10 0.61 -9.28 -1.87
CA GLY A 10 1.16 -9.32 -0.51
C GLY A 10 2.10 -8.16 -0.22
N LEU A 11 3.02 -7.85 -1.15
CA LEU A 11 3.93 -6.72 -1.02
C LEU A 11 3.19 -5.37 -1.06
N ALA A 12 2.19 -5.23 -1.94
CA ALA A 12 1.35 -4.03 -2.01
C ALA A 12 0.58 -3.79 -0.72
N THR A 13 -0.03 -4.85 -0.16
CA THR A 13 -0.77 -4.80 1.10
C THR A 13 0.15 -4.41 2.26
N MET A 14 1.34 -5.02 2.34
CA MET A 14 2.31 -4.71 3.38
C MET A 14 2.77 -3.25 3.32
N ALA A 15 3.07 -2.75 2.13
CA ALA A 15 3.49 -1.36 1.94
C ALA A 15 2.38 -0.37 2.33
N SER A 16 1.15 -0.62 1.86
CA SER A 16 0.00 0.24 2.18
C SER A 16 -0.31 0.25 3.68
N ALA A 17 -0.35 -0.93 4.31
CA ALA A 17 -0.62 -1.05 5.73
C ALA A 17 0.46 -0.36 6.59
N GLY A 18 1.73 -0.49 6.23
CA GLY A 18 2.82 0.18 6.95
C GLY A 18 2.62 1.70 6.99
N PHE A 19 2.32 2.33 5.86
CA PHE A 19 2.02 3.77 5.83
C PHE A 19 0.72 4.13 6.54
N GLU A 20 -0.32 3.30 6.43
CA GLU A 20 -1.60 3.52 7.12
C GLU A 20 -1.45 3.52 8.65
N PHE A 21 -0.53 2.69 9.17
CA PHE A 21 -0.19 2.66 10.60
C PHE A 21 0.88 3.68 11.00
N GLY A 22 1.30 4.57 10.09
CA GLY A 22 2.21 5.67 10.37
C GLY A 22 3.69 5.31 10.40
N SER A 23 4.10 4.18 9.81
CA SER A 23 5.51 3.85 9.62
C SER A 23 6.21 4.82 8.67
N THR A 24 7.51 5.03 8.86
CA THR A 24 8.31 5.85 7.93
C THR A 24 8.62 5.11 6.65
N ALA A 25 8.97 5.85 5.59
CA ALA A 25 9.35 5.25 4.31
C ALA A 25 10.52 4.26 4.44
N GLU A 26 11.50 4.54 5.31
CA GLU A 26 12.63 3.65 5.56
C GLU A 26 12.20 2.34 6.23
N GLN A 27 11.27 2.40 7.19
CA GLN A 27 10.72 1.22 7.86
C GLN A 27 9.94 0.35 6.87
N VAL A 28 9.03 0.96 6.11
CA VAL A 28 8.26 0.24 5.09
C VAL A 28 9.19 -0.36 4.03
N ALA A 29 10.20 0.38 3.58
CA ALA A 29 11.18 -0.11 2.60
C ALA A 29 12.03 -1.27 3.15
N HIS A 30 12.29 -1.28 4.45
CA HIS A 30 12.98 -2.38 5.11
C HIS A 30 12.10 -3.63 5.13
N ASP A 31 10.86 -3.51 5.58
CA ASP A 31 9.94 -4.64 5.74
C ASP A 31 9.59 -5.28 4.40
N VAL A 32 9.23 -4.45 3.41
CA VAL A 32 8.90 -4.90 2.05
C VAL A 32 10.10 -5.61 1.40
N ARG A 33 11.33 -5.11 1.62
CA ARG A 33 12.55 -5.73 1.08
C ARG A 33 12.84 -7.06 1.78
N THR A 34 12.74 -7.09 3.11
CA THR A 34 12.92 -8.31 3.89
C THR A 34 11.96 -9.41 3.43
N MET A 35 10.69 -9.06 3.18
CA MET A 35 9.72 -10.01 2.64
C MET A 35 10.09 -10.46 1.22
N TRP A 36 10.44 -9.54 0.33
CA TRP A 36 10.89 -9.88 -1.03
C TRP A 36 12.11 -10.82 -1.03
N GLU A 37 13.07 -10.60 -0.15
CA GLU A 37 14.23 -11.49 0.03
C GLU A 37 13.83 -12.86 0.56
N HIS A 38 12.92 -12.91 1.54
CA HIS A 38 12.39 -14.16 2.07
C HIS A 38 11.67 -15.00 1.00
N LEU A 39 11.01 -14.34 0.05
CA LEU A 39 10.33 -14.98 -1.08
C LEU A 39 11.29 -15.40 -2.21
N GLY A 40 12.61 -15.28 -2.02
CA GLY A 40 13.60 -15.70 -3.01
C GLY A 40 13.90 -14.67 -4.08
N ARG A 41 13.63 -13.38 -3.81
CA ARG A 41 13.90 -12.25 -4.70
C ARG A 41 13.23 -12.38 -6.07
N PRO A 42 11.91 -12.59 -6.15
CA PRO A 42 11.23 -12.74 -7.42
C PRO A 42 11.35 -11.46 -8.28
N ASP A 43 11.68 -11.64 -9.55
CA ASP A 43 11.90 -10.55 -10.50
C ASP A 43 10.61 -9.79 -10.83
N GLY A 44 10.72 -8.46 -10.90
CA GLY A 44 9.60 -7.56 -11.21
C GLY A 44 8.53 -7.50 -10.11
N ALA A 45 8.78 -8.05 -8.92
CA ALA A 45 7.82 -8.06 -7.82
C ALA A 45 7.42 -6.66 -7.35
N PHE A 46 8.38 -5.72 -7.26
CA PHE A 46 8.09 -4.35 -6.86
C PHE A 46 7.27 -3.59 -7.90
N GLU A 47 7.54 -3.77 -9.20
CA GLU A 47 6.74 -3.16 -10.27
C GLU A 47 5.31 -3.71 -10.28
N ALA A 48 5.17 -5.03 -10.18
CA ALA A 48 3.86 -5.67 -10.09
C ALA A 48 3.11 -5.25 -8.82
N ALA A 49 3.79 -5.10 -7.68
CA ALA A 49 3.19 -4.63 -6.44
C ALA A 49 2.75 -3.17 -6.53
N ALA A 50 3.54 -2.29 -7.16
CA ALA A 50 3.16 -0.90 -7.38
C ALA A 50 1.87 -0.80 -8.21
N ALA A 51 1.74 -1.64 -9.25
CA ALA A 51 0.52 -1.75 -10.04
C ALA A 51 -0.65 -2.36 -9.25
N ALA A 52 -0.36 -3.31 -8.34
CA ALA A 52 -1.39 -3.97 -7.52
C ALA A 52 -2.07 -3.01 -6.52
N ILE A 53 -1.42 -1.91 -6.12
CA ILE A 53 -2.03 -0.88 -5.27
C ILE A 53 -3.37 -0.38 -5.83
N ALA A 54 -3.46 -0.22 -7.15
CA ALA A 54 -4.67 0.30 -7.81
C ALA A 54 -5.86 -0.67 -7.77
N VAL A 55 -5.62 -1.95 -7.48
CA VAL A 55 -6.65 -2.99 -7.42
C VAL A 55 -6.86 -3.55 -6.02
N LEU A 56 -6.22 -2.96 -5.00
CA LEU A 56 -6.51 -3.30 -3.62
C LEU A 56 -7.98 -2.99 -3.28
N PRO A 57 -8.60 -3.77 -2.37
CA PRO A 57 -9.96 -3.52 -1.93
C PRO A 57 -10.16 -2.07 -1.48
N GLN A 58 -11.08 -1.36 -2.12
CA GLN A 58 -11.42 0.02 -1.78
C GLN A 58 -12.56 0.04 -0.76
N ARG A 59 -12.60 1.08 0.08
CA ARG A 59 -13.76 1.31 0.95
C ARG A 59 -15.02 1.59 0.09
N PRO A 60 -16.20 1.14 0.53
CA PRO A 60 -17.45 1.45 -0.14
C PRO A 60 -17.65 2.97 -0.25
N GLU A 61 -18.14 3.41 -1.42
CA GLU A 61 -18.47 4.81 -1.64
C GLU A 61 -19.63 5.26 -0.75
N VAL A 62 -19.51 6.47 -0.20
CA VAL A 62 -20.55 7.09 0.62
C VAL A 62 -21.03 8.36 -0.08
N PRO A 63 -22.36 8.56 -0.24
CA PRO A 63 -22.91 9.78 -0.82
C PRO A 63 -22.35 11.03 -0.16
N VAL A 64 -22.09 12.08 -0.95
CA VAL A 64 -21.51 13.35 -0.46
C VAL A 64 -22.30 13.93 0.73
N ALA A 65 -23.64 13.84 0.68
CA ALA A 65 -24.52 14.31 1.74
C ALA A 65 -24.30 13.61 3.10
N LEU A 66 -23.68 12.43 3.12
CA LEU A 66 -23.40 11.64 4.31
C LEU A 66 -21.93 11.71 4.75
N GLN A 67 -21.06 12.43 4.05
CA GLN A 67 -19.63 12.46 4.37
C GLN A 67 -19.32 13.11 5.73
N ALA A 68 -20.02 14.18 6.10
CA ALA A 68 -19.84 14.81 7.41
C ALA A 68 -20.16 13.83 8.55
N ARG A 69 -21.30 13.13 8.44
CA ARG A 69 -21.72 12.11 9.41
C ARG A 69 -20.75 10.93 9.47
N ARG A 70 -20.21 10.52 8.32
CA ARG A 70 -19.20 9.46 8.24
C ARG A 70 -17.94 9.86 8.99
N ARG A 71 -17.45 11.09 8.79
CA ARG A 71 -16.27 11.60 9.48
C ARG A 71 -16.46 11.67 11.00
N GLU A 72 -17.60 12.17 11.46
CA GLU A 72 -17.94 12.19 12.90
C GLU A 72 -17.91 10.78 13.51
N PHE A 73 -18.44 9.79 12.78
CA PHE A 73 -18.39 8.40 13.22
C PHE A 73 -16.97 7.84 13.23
N GLU A 74 -16.17 8.09 12.19
CA GLU A 74 -14.78 7.66 12.11
C GLU A 74 -13.95 8.20 13.26
N GLU A 75 -14.08 9.50 13.56
CA GLU A 75 -13.41 10.15 14.68
C GLU A 75 -13.88 9.56 16.03
N ALA A 76 -15.18 9.31 16.20
CA ALA A 76 -15.73 8.76 17.44
C ALA A 76 -15.30 7.32 17.73
N VAL A 77 -15.08 6.52 16.68
CA VAL A 77 -14.71 5.09 16.78
C VAL A 77 -13.20 4.86 16.63
N GLY A 78 -12.42 5.91 16.31
CA GLY A 78 -10.98 5.82 16.10
C GLY A 78 -10.61 5.10 14.80
N ILE A 79 -11.46 5.21 13.78
CA ILE A 79 -11.21 4.66 12.45
C ILE A 79 -10.41 5.69 11.64
N ASN A 80 -9.39 5.24 10.92
CA ASN A 80 -8.62 6.10 10.03
C ASN A 80 -9.53 6.71 8.93
N PRO A 81 -9.41 8.03 8.67
CA PRO A 81 -10.09 8.69 7.55
C PRO A 81 -9.68 8.09 6.20
N VAL A 82 -10.54 8.23 5.19
CA VAL A 82 -10.25 7.77 3.81
C VAL A 82 -9.05 8.50 3.22
N GLU A 83 -8.86 9.76 3.60
CA GLU A 83 -7.73 10.56 3.17
C GLU A 83 -6.39 9.97 3.65
N VAL A 84 -6.38 9.35 4.84
CA VAL A 84 -5.19 8.66 5.37
C VAL A 84 -4.91 7.39 4.57
N GLU A 85 -5.94 6.60 4.25
CA GLU A 85 -5.78 5.42 3.40
C GLU A 85 -5.29 5.76 2.00
N LEU A 86 -5.86 6.82 1.40
CA LEU A 86 -5.43 7.29 0.08
C LEU A 86 -3.98 7.77 0.10
N ALA A 87 -3.59 8.55 1.12
CA ALA A 87 -2.22 9.00 1.29
C ALA A 87 -1.26 7.82 1.46
N ALA A 88 -1.65 6.81 2.25
CA ALA A 88 -0.88 5.59 2.45
C ALA A 88 -0.71 4.79 1.15
N ALA A 89 -1.78 4.64 0.36
CA ALA A 89 -1.73 3.95 -0.92
C ALA A 89 -0.81 4.66 -1.93
N LEU A 90 -0.87 5.99 -2.01
CA LEU A 90 0.00 6.78 -2.88
C LEU A 90 1.49 6.68 -2.44
N ALA A 91 1.77 6.79 -1.15
CA ALA A 91 3.12 6.65 -0.60
C ALA A 91 3.67 5.24 -0.83
N ALA A 92 2.85 4.20 -0.62
CA ALA A 92 3.20 2.81 -0.88
C ALA A 92 3.56 2.59 -2.36
N ARG A 93 2.75 3.11 -3.27
CA ARG A 93 3.01 3.02 -4.71
C ARG A 93 4.33 3.70 -5.09
N GLU A 94 4.55 4.94 -4.64
CA GLU A 94 5.78 5.69 -4.92
C GLU A 94 7.02 4.97 -4.39
N LEU A 95 6.93 4.40 -3.19
CA LEU A 95 8.01 3.60 -2.60
C LEU A 95 8.31 2.36 -3.45
N LEU A 96 7.28 1.59 -3.83
CA LEU A 96 7.44 0.37 -4.63
C LEU A 96 8.03 0.67 -6.01
N GLU A 97 7.62 1.75 -6.66
CA GLU A 97 8.22 2.23 -7.92
C GLU A 97 9.70 2.61 -7.73
N THR A 98 10.05 3.21 -6.60
CA THR A 98 11.45 3.54 -6.25
C THR A 98 12.28 2.27 -5.98
N MET A 99 11.71 1.29 -5.29
CA MET A 99 12.36 0.00 -5.05
C MET A 99 12.55 -0.77 -6.36
N ALA A 100 11.60 -0.74 -7.29
CA ALA A 100 11.75 -1.36 -8.60
C ALA A 100 12.97 -0.80 -9.35
N ARG A 101 13.19 0.52 -9.31
CA ARG A 101 14.35 1.17 -9.95
C ARG A 101 15.68 0.86 -9.28
N THR A 102 15.70 0.77 -7.95
CA THR A 102 16.94 0.65 -7.16
C THR A 102 17.34 -0.80 -6.89
N CYS A 103 16.39 -1.74 -6.86
CA CYS A 103 16.62 -3.16 -6.61
C CYS A 103 16.52 -4.03 -7.88
N GLY A 104 15.87 -3.56 -8.95
CA GLY A 104 15.60 -4.34 -10.17
C GLY A 104 16.74 -4.42 -11.18
N THR A 105 17.98 -4.11 -10.81
CA THR A 105 19.14 -4.03 -11.72
C THR A 105 20.27 -5.03 -11.41
N ARG A 106 19.95 -6.28 -11.05
CA ARG A 106 20.95 -7.35 -11.01
C ARG A 106 20.49 -8.60 -11.74
#